data_AF-A0A0N0NJW4-F1
#
_entry.id   AF-A0A0N0NJW4-F1
#
_cell.length_a   1.000
_cell.length_b   1.000
_cell.length_c   1.000
_cell.angle_alpha   90.00
_cell.angle_beta   90.00
_cell.angle_gamma   90.00
#
_symmetry.space_group_name_H-M   'P 1'
#
loop_
_entity.id
_entity.type
_entity.pdbx_description
1 polymer ?
#
loop_
_entity_poly.entity_id
_entity_poly.type
_entity_poly.pdbx_seq_one_letter_code
_entity_poly.pdbx_strand_id
1 'polypeptide(L)'
;MAQAAIAAGTAAVDVAKGLFTEMNNRKGGDSARSMQVVIRNTTGEKLVRSHHESHYGKWTSGLEPLPEIDAETASGFMLESHGLMTGCGGMASYEIGDSGEKLRVSVSVPYAGANSNSANVEGGSRYKVSAEGGGGNNATYSLKLEDTQKGQDEGDEDEEGGGNDDERNGNDDEEE
;
A
#
# COMPACT_ATOMS: atom_id res chain seq x y z
N MET A 1 13.03 -16.78 -12.05
CA MET A 1 12.82 -15.42 -12.61
C MET A 1 12.53 -14.51 -11.44
N ALA A 2 13.24 -13.39 -11.32
CA ALA A 2 13.01 -12.40 -10.26
C ALA A 2 11.82 -11.49 -10.65
N GLN A 3 10.97 -11.15 -9.69
CA GLN A 3 9.82 -10.26 -9.87
C GLN A 3 10.25 -8.81 -9.59
N ALA A 4 9.77 -7.85 -10.39
CA ALA A 4 10.23 -6.46 -10.31
C ALA A 4 9.61 -5.73 -9.11
N ALA A 5 10.46 -5.04 -8.34
CA ALA A 5 10.07 -4.01 -7.38
C ALA A 5 10.57 -2.66 -7.91
N ILE A 6 9.75 -1.61 -7.82
CA ILE A 6 10.09 -0.28 -8.35
C ILE A 6 10.00 0.74 -7.21
N ALA A 7 11.04 1.57 -7.07
CA ALA A 7 11.11 2.65 -6.08
C ALA A 7 10.05 3.73 -6.36
N ALA A 8 9.36 4.24 -5.33
CA ALA A 8 8.24 5.18 -5.49
C ALA A 8 8.65 6.65 -5.79
N GLY A 9 9.91 6.92 -6.13
CA GLY A 9 10.44 8.27 -6.37
C GLY A 9 9.95 8.95 -7.66
N THR A 10 9.39 8.19 -8.61
CA THR A 10 8.65 8.72 -9.76
C THR A 10 7.16 8.82 -9.41
N ALA A 11 6.48 9.90 -9.84
CA ALA A 11 5.07 10.18 -9.55
C ALA A 11 4.26 8.87 -9.45
N ALA A 12 3.67 8.60 -8.29
CA ALA A 12 3.17 7.27 -7.91
C ALA A 12 2.33 6.57 -9.00
N VAL A 13 1.61 7.38 -9.81
CA VAL A 13 0.83 6.96 -10.98
C VAL A 13 1.65 6.19 -12.03
N ASP A 14 2.87 6.62 -12.31
CA ASP A 14 3.72 6.03 -13.37
C ASP A 14 4.28 4.67 -12.95
N VAL A 15 4.57 4.50 -11.66
CA VAL A 15 5.05 3.22 -11.11
C VAL A 15 4.00 2.13 -11.25
N ALA A 16 2.73 2.40 -10.89
CA ALA A 16 1.69 1.37 -11.07
C ALA A 16 1.42 1.07 -12.55
N LYS A 17 1.42 2.08 -13.42
CA LYS A 17 1.25 1.86 -14.87
C LYS A 17 2.36 0.97 -15.45
N GLY A 18 3.60 1.16 -15.01
CA GLY A 18 4.73 0.32 -15.37
C GLY A 18 4.55 -1.13 -14.92
N LEU A 19 4.22 -1.33 -13.63
CA LEU A 19 3.96 -2.66 -13.07
C LEU A 19 2.79 -3.36 -13.75
N PHE A 20 1.68 -2.66 -14.03
CA PHE A 20 0.55 -3.25 -14.75
C PHE A 20 0.95 -3.73 -16.15
N THR A 21 1.74 -2.93 -16.86
CA THR A 21 2.22 -3.30 -18.19
C THR A 21 3.08 -4.56 -18.13
N GLU A 22 4.00 -4.63 -17.18
CA GLU A 22 4.87 -5.82 -16.99
C GLU A 22 4.06 -7.06 -16.62
N MET A 23 3.13 -6.94 -15.67
CA MET A 23 2.30 -8.07 -15.24
C MET A 23 1.41 -8.57 -16.38
N ASN A 24 0.80 -7.67 -17.14
CA ASN A 24 -0.05 -8.03 -18.26
C ASN A 24 0.72 -8.76 -19.38
N ASN A 25 2.00 -8.41 -19.59
CA ASN A 25 2.87 -9.10 -20.56
C ASN A 25 3.19 -10.55 -20.15
N ARG A 26 2.99 -10.91 -18.88
CA ARG A 26 3.25 -12.24 -18.33
C ARG A 26 1.99 -13.09 -18.17
N LYS A 27 0.80 -12.51 -18.39
CA LYS A 27 -0.49 -13.21 -18.36
C LYS A 27 -0.51 -14.35 -19.37
N GLY A 28 -1.05 -15.50 -18.98
CA GLY A 28 -1.33 -16.60 -19.90
C GLY A 28 -2.32 -16.17 -21.00
N GLY A 29 -2.01 -16.55 -22.24
CA GLY A 29 -2.86 -16.25 -23.40
C GLY A 29 -4.26 -16.84 -23.30
N ASP A 30 -4.40 -18.00 -22.64
CA ASP A 30 -5.66 -18.74 -22.53
C ASP A 30 -6.56 -18.30 -21.36
N SER A 31 -6.12 -17.33 -20.57
CA SER A 31 -6.90 -16.88 -19.41
C SER A 31 -8.00 -15.90 -19.83
N ALA A 32 -9.26 -16.32 -19.62
CA ALA A 32 -10.46 -15.52 -19.87
C ALA A 32 -10.74 -14.49 -18.77
N ARG A 33 -10.25 -14.72 -17.55
CA ARG A 33 -10.39 -13.85 -16.38
C ARG A 33 -9.05 -13.63 -15.70
N SER A 34 -8.71 -12.39 -15.37
CA SER A 34 -7.53 -12.11 -14.56
C SER A 34 -7.75 -10.97 -13.60
N MET A 35 -6.97 -10.96 -12.51
CA MET A 35 -6.88 -9.84 -11.59
C MET A 35 -5.41 -9.49 -11.36
N GLN A 36 -5.08 -8.23 -11.60
CA GLN A 36 -3.79 -7.64 -11.24
C GLN A 36 -3.98 -6.77 -10.01
N VAL A 37 -3.17 -6.97 -8.99
CA VAL A 37 -3.15 -6.11 -7.80
C VAL A 37 -1.81 -5.41 -7.74
N VAL A 38 -1.82 -4.08 -7.56
CA VAL A 38 -0.62 -3.31 -7.24
C VAL A 38 -0.77 -2.70 -5.86
N ILE A 39 0.19 -2.95 -4.99
CA ILE A 39 0.31 -2.36 -3.67
C ILE A 39 1.40 -1.30 -3.74
N ARG A 40 1.02 -0.05 -3.49
CA ARG A 40 1.95 1.03 -3.22
C ARG A 40 2.10 1.17 -1.71
N ASN A 41 3.27 0.85 -1.20
CA ASN A 41 3.64 1.09 0.17
C ASN A 41 4.25 2.47 0.27
N THR A 42 3.50 3.46 0.76
CA THR A 42 4.04 4.82 0.99
C THR A 42 4.38 5.06 2.47
N THR A 43 4.31 4.01 3.29
CA THR A 43 4.73 4.04 4.68
C THR A 43 6.26 4.02 4.78
N GLY A 44 6.79 4.36 5.96
CA GLY A 44 8.20 4.14 6.29
C GLY A 44 8.53 2.68 6.66
N GLU A 45 7.54 1.80 6.68
CA GLU A 45 7.69 0.42 7.11
C GLU A 45 7.79 -0.55 5.94
N LYS A 46 8.49 -1.66 6.14
CA LYS A 46 8.45 -2.81 5.22
C LYS A 46 7.18 -3.62 5.41
N LEU A 47 6.63 -4.15 4.33
CA LEU A 47 5.57 -5.16 4.39
C LEU A 47 6.18 -6.56 4.28
N VAL A 48 5.81 -7.46 5.20
CA VAL A 48 6.27 -8.85 5.19
C VAL A 48 5.08 -9.77 5.01
N ARG A 49 5.06 -10.55 3.92
CA ARG A 49 3.94 -11.44 3.59
C ARG A 49 3.83 -12.55 4.62
N SER A 50 2.75 -12.54 5.40
CA SER A 50 2.45 -13.60 6.37
C SER A 50 1.56 -14.70 5.79
N HIS A 51 0.76 -14.41 4.76
CA HIS A 51 -0.09 -15.41 4.14
C HIS A 51 -0.41 -15.09 2.68
N HIS A 52 -0.61 -16.12 1.86
CA HIS A 52 -1.25 -16.01 0.56
C HIS A 52 -1.87 -17.34 0.15
N GLU A 53 -2.99 -17.29 -0.55
CA GLU A 53 -3.65 -18.46 -1.11
C GLU A 53 -4.46 -18.11 -2.37
N SER A 54 -4.60 -19.09 -3.26
CA SER A 54 -5.49 -19.02 -4.43
C SER A 54 -6.68 -19.93 -4.15
N HIS A 55 -7.89 -19.37 -4.09
CA HIS A 55 -9.12 -20.15 -3.89
C HIS A 55 -9.54 -20.86 -5.19
N TYR A 56 -9.35 -20.20 -6.33
CA TYR A 56 -9.60 -20.74 -7.67
C TYR A 56 -8.83 -19.93 -8.71
N GLY A 57 -8.60 -20.55 -9.87
CA GLY A 57 -7.56 -20.08 -10.78
C GLY A 57 -6.18 -20.36 -10.20
N LYS A 58 -5.19 -19.61 -10.66
CA LYS A 58 -3.80 -19.74 -10.21
C LYS A 58 -3.11 -18.39 -10.20
N TRP A 59 -2.06 -18.27 -9.40
CA TRP A 59 -1.12 -17.17 -9.55
C TRP A 59 -0.48 -17.25 -10.94
N THR A 60 -0.33 -16.10 -11.59
CA THR A 60 0.45 -16.02 -12.84
C THR A 60 1.91 -16.31 -12.48
N SER A 61 2.59 -17.11 -13.30
CA SER A 61 3.92 -17.63 -12.95
C SER A 61 4.92 -16.53 -12.63
N GLY A 62 5.48 -16.54 -11.41
CA GLY A 62 6.42 -15.55 -10.90
C GLY A 62 5.81 -14.17 -10.63
N LEU A 63 4.48 -14.11 -10.53
CA LEU A 63 3.68 -12.95 -10.10
C LEU A 63 2.84 -13.32 -8.87
N GLU A 64 3.33 -14.24 -8.04
CA GLU A 64 2.81 -14.48 -6.70
C GLU A 64 3.00 -13.21 -5.84
N PRO A 65 2.24 -13.04 -4.74
CA PRO A 65 2.50 -11.99 -3.76
C PRO A 65 3.94 -12.07 -3.27
N LEU A 66 4.72 -10.99 -3.32
CA LEU A 66 6.14 -11.04 -2.90
C LEU A 66 6.27 -11.34 -1.41
N PRO A 67 7.37 -11.98 -0.96
CA PRO A 67 7.65 -12.16 0.47
C PRO A 67 7.78 -10.82 1.22
N GLU A 68 8.31 -9.80 0.55
CA GLU A 68 8.56 -8.48 1.11
C GLU A 68 8.24 -7.37 0.11
N ILE A 69 7.77 -6.22 0.62
CA ILE A 69 7.63 -4.97 -0.12
C ILE A 69 8.28 -3.88 0.73
N ASP A 70 9.38 -3.32 0.25
CA ASP A 70 10.13 -2.31 0.99
C ASP A 70 9.31 -1.04 1.23
N ALA A 71 9.71 -0.25 2.24
CA ALA A 71 9.17 1.07 2.49
C ALA A 71 9.29 1.97 1.25
N GLU A 72 8.28 2.80 1.00
CA GLU A 72 8.28 3.75 -0.13
C GLU A 72 8.52 3.08 -1.51
N THR A 73 8.03 1.85 -1.69
CA THR A 73 8.08 1.13 -2.97
C THR A 73 6.70 0.65 -3.42
N ALA A 74 6.63 0.11 -4.63
CA ALA A 74 5.47 -0.61 -5.11
C ALA A 74 5.83 -2.02 -5.58
N SER A 75 4.89 -2.92 -5.37
CA SER A 75 4.93 -4.29 -5.89
C SER A 75 3.52 -4.71 -6.31
N GLY A 76 3.41 -5.82 -7.03
CA GLY A 76 2.14 -6.35 -7.46
C GLY A 76 2.16 -7.84 -7.65
N PHE A 77 0.96 -8.41 -7.71
CA PHE A 77 0.73 -9.82 -7.97
C PHE A 77 -0.45 -10.00 -8.92
N MET A 78 -0.53 -11.18 -9.53
CA MET A 78 -1.55 -11.45 -10.54
C MET A 78 -2.14 -12.85 -10.39
N LEU A 79 -3.46 -12.92 -10.45
CA LEU A 79 -4.25 -14.15 -10.55
C LEU A 79 -4.84 -14.28 -11.95
N GLU A 80 -4.91 -15.50 -12.44
CA GLU A 80 -5.52 -15.82 -13.72
C GLU A 80 -6.39 -17.07 -13.63
N SER A 81 -7.48 -17.08 -14.39
CA SER A 81 -8.34 -18.26 -14.53
C SER A 81 -7.56 -19.39 -15.20
N HIS A 82 -7.87 -20.62 -14.80
CA HIS A 82 -7.31 -21.81 -15.40
C HIS A 82 -8.42 -22.86 -15.56
N GLY A 83 -8.87 -23.04 -16.80
CA GLY A 83 -9.93 -23.97 -17.16
C GLY A 83 -11.15 -23.29 -17.80
N LEU A 84 -11.96 -24.10 -18.47
CA LEU A 84 -13.15 -23.63 -19.18
C LEU A 84 -14.22 -23.15 -18.19
N MET A 85 -14.78 -21.96 -18.44
CA MET A 85 -15.85 -21.38 -17.61
C MET A 85 -15.46 -21.16 -16.13
N THR A 86 -14.19 -20.84 -15.86
CA THR A 86 -13.70 -20.56 -14.50
C THR A 86 -13.37 -19.08 -14.28
N GLY A 87 -13.34 -18.68 -13.01
CA GLY A 87 -12.85 -17.38 -12.56
C GLY A 87 -11.44 -17.46 -11.97
N CYS A 88 -11.01 -16.37 -11.34
CA CYS A 88 -9.80 -16.34 -10.51
C CYS A 88 -10.05 -15.59 -9.21
N GLY A 89 -9.43 -16.02 -8.12
CA GLY A 89 -9.62 -15.39 -6.82
C GLY A 89 -8.70 -15.96 -5.76
N GLY A 90 -8.41 -15.14 -4.76
CA GLY A 90 -7.47 -15.47 -3.71
C GLY A 90 -7.24 -14.29 -2.79
N MET A 91 -6.27 -14.45 -1.90
CA MET A 91 -5.93 -13.44 -0.92
C MET A 91 -4.43 -13.38 -0.64
N ALA A 92 -3.99 -12.25 -0.10
CA ALA A 92 -2.66 -12.03 0.45
C ALA A 92 -2.76 -11.22 1.74
N SER A 93 -1.87 -11.49 2.69
CA SER A 93 -1.76 -10.73 3.93
C SER A 93 -0.30 -10.38 4.21
N TYR A 94 -0.07 -9.17 4.72
CA TYR A 94 1.25 -8.64 5.04
C TYR A 94 1.25 -8.01 6.43
N GLU A 95 2.22 -8.36 7.27
CA GLU A 95 2.53 -7.59 8.48
C GLU A 95 3.17 -6.25 8.08
N ILE A 96 2.86 -5.18 8.82
CA ILE A 96 3.37 -3.83 8.57
C ILE A 96 4.44 -3.50 9.62
N GLY A 97 5.72 -3.61 9.23
CA GLY A 97 6.85 -3.45 10.15
C GLY A 97 6.69 -4.31 11.42
N ASP A 98 7.07 -3.74 12.56
CA ASP A 98 6.91 -4.36 13.88
C ASP A 98 5.65 -3.87 14.63
N SER A 99 4.72 -3.21 13.92
CA SER A 99 3.54 -2.58 14.54
C SER A 99 2.50 -3.56 15.10
N GLY A 100 2.52 -4.81 14.63
CA GLY A 100 1.44 -5.78 14.87
C GLY A 100 0.19 -5.54 14.01
N GLU A 101 0.17 -4.51 13.17
CA GLU A 101 -0.90 -4.27 12.20
C GLU A 101 -0.66 -5.06 10.89
N LYS A 102 -1.75 -5.39 10.20
CA LYS A 102 -1.73 -6.27 9.03
C LYS A 102 -2.55 -5.71 7.87
N LEU A 103 -1.94 -5.59 6.70
CA LEU A 103 -2.65 -5.36 5.45
C LEU A 103 -3.21 -6.69 4.93
N ARG A 104 -4.53 -6.77 4.75
CA ARG A 104 -5.21 -7.91 4.12
C ARG A 104 -5.83 -7.50 2.79
N VAL A 105 -5.59 -8.29 1.76
CA VAL A 105 -6.11 -8.08 0.41
C VAL A 105 -6.80 -9.34 -0.07
N SER A 106 -8.05 -9.23 -0.52
CA SER A 106 -8.83 -10.32 -1.11
C SER A 106 -9.41 -9.88 -2.44
N VAL A 107 -9.36 -10.76 -3.45
CA VAL A 107 -9.87 -10.48 -4.80
C VAL A 107 -10.58 -11.68 -5.40
N SER A 108 -11.58 -11.40 -6.22
CA SER A 108 -12.41 -12.39 -6.91
C SER A 108 -12.92 -11.82 -8.22
N VAL A 109 -12.66 -12.53 -9.31
CA VAL A 109 -13.18 -12.29 -10.65
C VAL A 109 -13.85 -13.58 -11.10
N PRO A 110 -15.16 -13.77 -10.84
CA PRO A 110 -15.85 -14.99 -11.21
C PRO A 110 -15.98 -15.12 -12.73
N TYR A 111 -16.29 -16.33 -13.22
CA TYR A 111 -16.59 -16.53 -14.63
C TYR A 111 -17.84 -15.75 -15.06
N ALA A 112 -18.86 -15.73 -14.20
CA ALA A 112 -20.10 -14.99 -14.36
C ALA A 112 -20.48 -14.36 -13.01
N GLY A 113 -20.96 -13.12 -13.05
CA GLY A 113 -21.26 -12.32 -11.86
C GLY A 113 -20.39 -11.07 -11.76
N ALA A 114 -20.46 -10.43 -10.60
CA ALA A 114 -19.67 -9.24 -10.29
C ALA A 114 -18.36 -9.61 -9.59
N ASN A 115 -17.32 -8.84 -9.85
CA ASN A 115 -16.06 -8.96 -9.13
C ASN A 115 -16.26 -8.55 -7.66
N SER A 116 -15.50 -9.15 -6.76
CA SER A 116 -15.48 -8.81 -5.34
C SER A 116 -14.04 -8.61 -4.89
N ASN A 117 -13.70 -7.41 -4.44
CA ASN A 117 -12.35 -7.07 -4.00
C ASN A 117 -12.43 -6.28 -2.69
N SER A 118 -11.53 -6.57 -1.77
CA SER A 118 -11.40 -5.84 -0.52
C SER A 118 -9.94 -5.68 -0.12
N ALA A 119 -9.64 -4.55 0.51
CA ALA A 119 -8.40 -4.31 1.20
C ALA A 119 -8.68 -3.61 2.52
N ASN A 120 -8.09 -4.10 3.61
CA ASN A 120 -8.25 -3.53 4.94
C ASN A 120 -6.96 -3.67 5.75
N VAL A 121 -6.77 -2.75 6.69
CA VAL A 121 -5.75 -2.88 7.74
C VAL A 121 -6.44 -3.45 8.98
N GLU A 122 -5.84 -4.47 9.60
CA GLU A 122 -6.28 -5.10 10.84
C GLU A 122 -5.28 -4.77 11.96
N GLY A 123 -5.76 -4.69 13.21
CA GLY A 123 -4.90 -4.58 14.40
C GLY A 123 -4.64 -3.17 14.93
N GLY A 124 -5.02 -2.11 14.20
CA GLY A 124 -4.81 -0.74 14.66
C GLY A 124 -5.42 0.33 13.75
N SER A 125 -5.01 1.59 13.97
CA SER A 125 -5.48 2.76 13.23
C SER A 125 -4.36 3.64 12.71
N ARG A 126 -3.08 3.25 12.88
CA ARG A 126 -1.95 4.04 12.39
C ARG A 126 -1.91 4.03 10.87
N TYR A 127 -2.24 2.88 10.26
CA TYR A 127 -2.22 2.76 8.81
C TYR A 127 -3.62 2.79 8.21
N LYS A 128 -3.70 3.35 7.01
CA LYS A 128 -4.90 3.35 6.18
C LYS A 128 -4.57 2.81 4.81
N VAL A 129 -5.48 1.99 4.27
CA VAL A 129 -5.43 1.56 2.87
C VAL A 129 -6.54 2.25 2.08
N SER A 130 -6.19 2.84 0.95
CA SER A 130 -7.14 3.28 -0.08
C SER A 130 -7.03 2.37 -1.29
N ALA A 131 -8.14 2.16 -1.99
CA ALA A 131 -8.26 1.20 -3.06
C ALA A 131 -9.10 1.73 -4.23
N GLU A 132 -8.71 1.41 -5.45
CA GLU A 132 -9.42 1.80 -6.67
C GLU A 132 -9.36 0.72 -7.76
N GLY A 133 -10.34 0.73 -8.66
CA GLY A 133 -10.45 -0.22 -9.77
C GLY A 133 -11.13 -1.54 -9.38
N GLY A 134 -10.70 -2.63 -10.00
CA GLY A 134 -11.17 -3.99 -9.73
C GLY A 134 -12.33 -4.47 -10.62
N GLY A 135 -12.73 -3.68 -11.60
CA GLY A 135 -13.81 -4.02 -12.55
C GLY A 135 -13.34 -4.71 -13.84
N GLY A 136 -14.27 -5.37 -14.53
CA GLY A 136 -14.04 -5.99 -15.84
C GLY A 136 -13.49 -7.42 -15.77
N ASN A 137 -13.21 -8.00 -16.94
CA ASN A 137 -12.80 -9.40 -17.06
C ASN A 137 -11.29 -9.59 -16.75
N ASN A 138 -10.49 -8.60 -17.11
CA ASN A 138 -9.05 -8.52 -16.81
C ASN A 138 -8.86 -7.28 -15.94
N ALA A 139 -9.20 -7.45 -14.66
CA ALA A 139 -9.35 -6.35 -13.74
C ALA A 139 -8.00 -5.91 -13.16
N THR A 140 -7.94 -4.63 -12.82
CA THR A 140 -6.80 -4.00 -12.18
C THR A 140 -7.25 -3.37 -10.87
N TYR A 141 -6.63 -3.75 -9.75
CA TYR A 141 -6.94 -3.26 -8.41
C TYR A 141 -5.69 -2.58 -7.81
N SER A 142 -5.75 -1.26 -7.68
CA SER A 142 -4.65 -0.46 -7.13
C SER A 142 -4.90 -0.17 -5.66
N LEU A 143 -3.89 -0.40 -4.84
CA LEU A 143 -3.90 -0.16 -3.41
C LEU A 143 -2.81 0.85 -3.04
N LYS A 144 -3.13 1.78 -2.14
CA LYS A 144 -2.16 2.67 -1.50
C LYS A 144 -2.25 2.51 0.01
N LEU A 145 -1.15 2.11 0.62
CA LEU A 145 -1.01 2.03 2.07
C LEU A 145 -0.27 3.27 2.58
N GLU A 146 -0.88 3.96 3.54
CA GLU A 146 -0.43 5.23 4.09
C GLU A 146 -0.31 5.13 5.61
N ASP A 147 0.73 5.78 6.15
CA ASP A 147 0.84 6.04 7.59
C ASP A 147 0.13 7.36 7.88
N THR A 148 -0.93 7.32 8.70
CA THR A 148 -1.78 8.47 9.01
C THR A 148 -1.13 9.47 9.95
N GLN A 149 -0.04 9.07 10.64
CA GLN A 149 0.68 9.94 11.58
C GLN A 149 1.88 10.63 10.93
N LYS A 150 2.31 10.19 9.74
CA LYS A 150 3.41 10.77 8.97
C LYS A 150 3.02 12.19 8.52
N GLY A 151 3.49 13.20 9.27
CA GLY A 151 3.24 14.63 9.04
C GLY A 151 2.59 15.39 10.20
N GLN A 152 2.24 14.74 11.33
CA GLN A 152 1.82 15.45 12.55
C GLN A 152 2.98 15.87 13.45
N ASP A 153 4.14 15.23 13.34
CA ASP A 153 5.32 15.50 14.20
C ASP A 153 6.27 16.59 13.65
N GLU A 154 6.05 17.09 12.43
CA GLU A 154 6.91 18.14 11.83
C GLU A 154 6.44 19.57 12.16
N GLY A 155 5.57 19.75 13.17
CA GLY A 155 4.86 21.01 13.44
C GLY A 155 5.27 21.81 14.69
N ASP A 156 6.17 21.31 15.55
CA ASP A 156 6.46 21.93 16.85
C ASP A 156 7.94 22.36 17.02
N GLU A 157 8.59 22.81 15.96
CA GLU A 157 9.85 23.58 16.07
C GLU A 157 9.61 25.03 15.60
N ASP A 158 9.37 25.91 16.58
CA ASP A 158 9.91 27.28 16.69
C ASP A 158 8.90 28.26 17.33
N GLU A 159 9.02 28.48 18.65
CA GLU A 159 8.98 29.82 19.27
C GLU A 159 9.29 29.70 20.79
N GLU A 160 10.52 29.34 21.14
CA GLU A 160 11.10 29.74 22.43
C GLU A 160 12.01 30.95 22.21
N GLY A 161 11.76 32.05 22.95
CA GLY A 161 12.81 33.03 23.21
C GLY A 161 12.45 34.52 23.18
N GLY A 162 11.24 34.93 23.59
CA GLY A 162 10.95 36.33 23.93
C GLY A 162 11.04 36.55 25.44
N GLY A 163 12.25 36.82 25.96
CA GLY A 163 12.49 37.06 27.38
C GLY A 163 11.69 38.23 27.94
N ASN A 164 11.10 38.01 29.11
CA ASN A 164 10.52 39.04 29.97
C ASN A 164 11.64 39.90 30.58
N ASP A 165 11.82 41.12 30.11
CA ASP A 165 12.54 42.16 30.85
C ASP A 165 11.51 43.03 31.57
N ASP A 166 11.09 42.53 32.73
CA ASP A 166 10.21 43.18 33.70
C ASP A 166 11.10 43.94 34.70
N GLU A 167 11.58 45.14 34.36
CA GLU A 167 12.30 46.01 35.30
C GLU A 167 11.36 47.08 35.87
N ARG A 168 10.78 46.75 37.03
CA ARG A 168 10.15 47.69 37.96
C ARG A 168 11.11 48.08 39.09
N ASN A 169 11.25 49.39 39.24
CA ASN A 169 11.31 50.18 40.48
C ASN A 169 12.65 50.34 41.22
N GLY A 170 13.00 51.61 41.44
CA GLY A 170 14.00 52.08 42.39
C GLY A 170 14.06 53.61 42.41
N ASN A 171 13.09 54.24 43.08
CA ASN A 171 13.29 55.56 43.71
C ASN A 171 14.43 55.39 44.74
N ASP A 172 15.39 56.32 44.79
CA ASP A 172 15.97 56.79 46.05
C ASP A 172 16.64 58.16 45.83
N ASP A 173 16.32 59.06 46.75
CA ASP A 173 16.83 60.41 46.95
C ASP A 173 18.35 60.42 47.25
N GLU A 174 19.08 61.48 46.89
CA GLU A 174 20.11 62.10 47.76
C GLU A 174 20.63 63.45 47.20
N GLU A 175 20.40 64.49 48.02
CA GLU A 175 21.14 65.73 48.32
C GLU A 175 22.16 66.36 47.33
N GLU A 176 21.94 67.65 47.01
CA GLU A 176 22.82 68.80 47.37
C GLU A 176 22.11 70.16 47.21
#